data_AF-A0A257MGR7-F1
#
_entry.id   AF-A0A257MGR7-F1
#
_cell.length_a   1.000
_cell.length_b   1.000
_cell.length_c   1.000
_cell.angle_alpha   90.00
_cell.angle_beta   90.00
_cell.angle_gamma   90.00
#
_symmetry.space_group_name_H-M   'P 1'
#
loop_
_entity.id
_entity.type
_entity.pdbx_description
1 polymer ?
#
loop_
_entity_poly.entity_id
_entity_poly.type
_entity_poly.pdbx_seq_one_letter_code
_entity_poly.pdbx_strand_id
1 'polypeptide(L)'
;MDPMEVFKIEVEGDEAFGAKKYRELIMDILQDLGLIRSIGRLYVYIDIKKPFFSVYGLLRSGIPPLTAKDVGDVMKVQGGYQVKINDEEHMSDLLRALWERYGRERVDQPARDVLIIASDSSPADLMVADLEAEFMQDLTDALVRIAPEGFRNRRNEMTKDSFFFIAAEEQLTQEMVSEIKEKIRGMENA
;
A
#
# COMPACT_ATOMS: atom_id res chain seq x y z
N MET A 1 -16.72 5.81 -12.46
CA MET A 1 -16.92 4.62 -11.60
C MET A 1 -16.08 4.87 -10.37
N ASP A 2 -16.65 4.73 -9.16
CA ASP A 2 -15.87 4.89 -7.93
C ASP A 2 -14.77 3.82 -7.91
N PRO A 3 -13.50 4.16 -7.67
CA PRO A 3 -12.43 3.19 -7.76
C PRO A 3 -12.45 2.16 -6.63
N MET A 4 -13.24 2.37 -5.57
CA MET A 4 -13.48 1.40 -4.49
C MET A 4 -14.89 0.79 -4.61
N GLU A 5 -15.07 -0.43 -4.11
CA GLU A 5 -16.40 -1.05 -4.01
C GLU A 5 -17.30 -0.28 -3.04
N VAL A 6 -16.71 0.16 -1.93
CA VAL A 6 -17.37 0.92 -0.87
C VAL A 6 -16.41 1.99 -0.37
N PHE A 7 -16.88 3.24 -0.33
CA PHE A 7 -16.20 4.29 0.41
C PHE A 7 -17.23 5.12 1.18
N LYS A 8 -17.36 4.85 2.48
CA LYS A 8 -18.30 5.52 3.39
C LYS A 8 -17.55 6.40 4.38
N ILE A 9 -18.07 7.60 4.61
CA ILE A 9 -17.57 8.53 5.64
C ILE A 9 -18.76 8.97 6.49
N GLU A 10 -18.64 8.78 7.79
CA GLU A 10 -19.58 9.32 8.78
C GLU A 10 -18.85 10.31 9.68
N VAL A 11 -19.42 11.51 9.80
CA VAL A 11 -18.89 12.59 10.65
C VAL A 11 -19.97 12.99 11.63
N GLU A 12 -19.74 12.73 12.92
CA GLU A 12 -20.61 13.21 13.99
C GLU A 12 -20.25 14.65 14.37
N GLY A 13 -21.25 15.53 14.35
CA GLY A 13 -21.12 16.93 14.73
C GLY A 13 -21.00 17.94 13.57
N ASP A 14 -20.77 17.49 12.32
CA ASP A 14 -20.84 18.32 11.10
C ASP A 14 -20.97 17.42 9.85
N GLU A 15 -22.20 17.08 9.48
CA GLU A 15 -22.46 15.86 8.68
C GLU A 15 -22.18 16.00 7.18
N ALA A 16 -22.49 17.13 6.54
CA ALA A 16 -22.48 17.21 5.07
C ALA A 16 -21.20 17.83 4.48
N PHE A 17 -20.71 18.94 5.05
CA PHE A 17 -19.55 19.64 4.52
C PHE A 17 -18.24 18.93 4.91
N GLY A 18 -18.13 18.52 6.18
CA GLY A 18 -16.98 17.77 6.69
C GLY A 18 -16.74 16.46 5.95
N ALA A 19 -17.78 15.63 5.80
CA ALA A 19 -17.67 14.34 5.12
C ALA A 19 -17.17 14.48 3.67
N LYS A 20 -17.67 15.47 2.92
CA LYS A 20 -17.22 15.72 1.55
C LYS A 20 -15.74 16.13 1.50
N LYS A 21 -15.31 17.01 2.40
CA LYS A 21 -13.92 17.48 2.45
C LYS A 21 -12.94 16.38 2.81
N TYR A 22 -13.27 15.54 3.80
CA TYR A 22 -12.47 14.36 4.11
C TYR A 22 -12.42 13.38 2.95
N ARG A 23 -13.53 13.20 2.20
CA ARG A 23 -13.52 12.35 1.01
C ARG A 23 -12.52 12.85 -0.03
N GLU A 24 -12.56 14.13 -0.37
CA GLU A 24 -11.63 14.74 -1.34
C GLU A 24 -10.18 14.55 -0.89
N LEU A 25 -9.86 14.92 0.36
CA LEU A 25 -8.52 14.80 0.92
C LEU A 25 -7.99 13.36 0.91
N ILE A 26 -8.81 12.40 1.34
CA ILE A 26 -8.43 10.99 1.39
C ILE A 26 -8.20 10.45 -0.02
N MET A 27 -9.07 10.79 -0.98
CA MET A 27 -8.88 10.37 -2.37
C MET A 27 -7.59 10.90 -2.95
N ASP A 28 -7.28 12.18 -2.74
CA ASP A 28 -6.06 12.80 -3.26
C ASP A 28 -4.81 12.11 -2.70
N ILE A 29 -4.74 11.92 -1.38
CA ILE A 29 -3.60 11.25 -0.72
C ILE A 29 -3.44 9.80 -1.19
N LEU A 30 -4.53 9.03 -1.27
CA LEU A 30 -4.48 7.64 -1.73
C LEU A 30 -4.13 7.54 -3.22
N GLN A 31 -4.52 8.51 -4.03
CA GLN A 31 -4.18 8.57 -5.45
C GLN A 31 -2.70 8.85 -5.64
N ASP A 32 -2.17 9.83 -4.92
CA ASP A 32 -0.76 10.24 -4.99
C ASP A 32 0.19 9.10 -4.60
N LEU A 33 -0.23 8.24 -3.67
CA LEU A 33 0.53 7.06 -3.23
C LEU A 33 0.17 5.78 -4.01
N GLY A 34 -0.68 5.84 -5.04
CA GLY A 34 -1.05 4.67 -5.84
C GLY A 34 -1.90 3.59 -5.13
N LEU A 35 -2.40 3.88 -3.92
CA LEU A 35 -3.05 2.90 -3.04
C LEU A 35 -4.50 2.58 -3.42
N ILE A 36 -5.16 3.48 -4.17
CA ILE A 36 -6.59 3.40 -4.50
C ILE A 36 -7.00 2.02 -5.05
N ARG A 37 -6.17 1.43 -5.93
CA ARG A 37 -6.53 0.17 -6.61
C ARG A 37 -6.42 -1.04 -5.69
N SER A 38 -5.62 -0.96 -4.64
CA SER A 38 -5.39 -2.05 -3.69
C SER A 38 -6.42 -2.05 -2.55
N ILE A 39 -7.17 -0.97 -2.38
CA ILE A 39 -8.24 -0.87 -1.38
C ILE A 39 -9.57 -1.25 -2.04
N GLY A 40 -10.23 -2.27 -1.47
CA GLY A 40 -11.56 -2.71 -1.90
C GLY A 40 -12.66 -1.88 -1.24
N ARG A 41 -12.58 -1.73 0.08
CA ARG A 41 -13.57 -1.00 0.88
C ARG A 41 -12.90 -0.09 1.89
N LEU A 42 -13.48 1.08 2.12
CA LEU A 42 -12.99 2.07 3.06
C LEU A 42 -14.14 2.68 3.87
N TYR A 43 -13.98 2.69 5.18
CA TYR A 43 -14.92 3.24 6.15
C TYR A 43 -14.17 4.24 7.02
N VAL A 44 -14.69 5.46 7.09
CA VAL A 44 -14.09 6.53 7.89
C VAL A 44 -15.13 7.01 8.88
N TYR A 45 -14.77 7.00 10.16
CA TYR A 45 -15.64 7.48 11.22
C TYR A 45 -14.92 8.53 12.05
N ILE A 46 -15.56 9.69 12.16
CA ILE A 46 -15.03 10.89 12.80
C ILE A 46 -16.08 11.39 13.78
N ASP A 47 -15.67 11.72 15.00
CA ASP A 47 -16.51 12.44 15.95
C ASP A 47 -15.76 13.70 16.38
N ILE A 48 -16.37 14.87 16.14
CA ILE A 48 -15.76 16.16 16.49
C ILE A 48 -15.94 16.45 17.99
N LYS A 49 -16.98 15.90 18.63
CA LYS A 49 -17.26 16.10 20.06
C LYS A 49 -16.38 15.20 20.93
N LYS A 50 -16.09 14.00 20.45
CA LYS A 50 -15.06 13.11 21.02
C LYS A 50 -13.90 13.09 20.02
N PRO A 51 -12.89 13.97 20.13
CA PRO A 51 -11.95 14.28 19.05
C PRO A 51 -11.07 13.07 18.66
N PHE A 52 -11.64 12.21 17.81
CA PHE A 52 -11.00 11.06 17.21
C PHE A 52 -11.32 10.98 15.72
N PHE A 53 -10.41 10.35 15.01
CA PHE A 53 -10.47 10.06 13.60
C PHE A 53 -10.13 8.58 13.42
N SER A 54 -10.99 7.84 12.74
CA SER A 54 -10.78 6.41 12.53
C SER A 54 -11.00 6.00 11.09
N VAL A 55 -10.19 5.05 10.63
CA VAL A 55 -10.26 4.46 9.30
C VAL A 55 -10.20 2.95 9.44
N TYR A 56 -11.10 2.29 8.75
CA TYR A 56 -11.05 0.86 8.54
C TYR A 56 -11.14 0.57 7.05
N GLY A 57 -10.25 -0.28 6.55
CA GLY A 57 -10.27 -0.68 5.15
C GLY A 57 -10.07 -2.17 4.97
N LEU A 58 -10.71 -2.68 3.91
CA LEU A 58 -10.51 -4.03 3.39
C LEU A 58 -9.70 -3.92 2.11
N LEU A 59 -8.59 -4.65 2.08
CA LEU A 59 -7.70 -4.73 0.93
C LEU A 59 -8.30 -5.69 -0.11
N ARG A 60 -8.02 -5.41 -1.38
CA ARG A 60 -8.23 -6.41 -2.43
C ARG A 60 -7.20 -7.51 -2.23
N SER A 61 -7.59 -8.74 -2.55
CA SER A 61 -6.76 -9.92 -2.29
C SER A 61 -5.36 -9.83 -2.92
N GLY A 62 -4.33 -9.95 -2.08
CA GLY A 62 -2.93 -10.27 -2.39
C GLY A 62 -2.22 -9.36 -3.39
N ILE A 63 -1.24 -8.59 -2.92
CA ILE A 63 -0.26 -7.95 -3.80
C ILE A 63 0.85 -8.98 -4.03
N PRO A 64 0.97 -9.60 -5.23
CA PRO A 64 2.07 -10.51 -5.48
C PRO A 64 3.40 -9.76 -5.42
N PRO A 65 4.50 -10.42 -5.02
CA PRO A 65 5.81 -9.80 -5.08
C PRO A 65 6.16 -9.46 -6.53
N LEU A 66 6.92 -8.38 -6.73
CA LEU A 66 7.43 -8.03 -8.04
C LEU A 66 8.54 -9.02 -8.39
N THR A 67 8.44 -9.69 -9.55
CA THR A 67 9.46 -10.63 -10.01
C THR A 67 10.20 -10.12 -11.24
N ALA A 68 11.36 -10.70 -11.58
CA ALA A 68 12.17 -10.21 -12.70
C ALA A 68 11.43 -10.22 -14.05
N LYS A 69 10.51 -11.17 -14.25
CA LYS A 69 9.65 -11.21 -15.45
C LYS A 69 8.58 -10.12 -15.49
N ASP A 70 8.26 -9.51 -14.34
CA ASP A 70 7.34 -8.38 -14.27
C ASP A 70 8.08 -7.06 -14.59
N VAL A 71 9.37 -6.97 -14.23
CA VAL A 71 10.24 -5.81 -14.50
C VAL A 71 10.74 -5.78 -15.95
N GLY A 72 10.87 -6.94 -16.59
CA GLY A 72 11.38 -7.01 -17.96
C GLY A 72 11.20 -8.37 -18.65
N ASP A 73 11.43 -8.36 -19.95
CA ASP A 73 11.35 -9.57 -20.79
C ASP A 73 12.57 -10.47 -20.56
N VAL A 74 12.33 -11.61 -19.91
CA VAL A 74 13.37 -12.61 -19.63
C VAL A 74 13.47 -13.61 -20.78
N MET A 75 14.62 -13.65 -21.46
CA MET A 75 14.88 -14.51 -22.60
C MET A 75 16.08 -15.42 -22.34
N LYS A 76 16.00 -16.69 -22.72
CA LYS A 76 17.16 -17.58 -22.71
C LYS A 76 18.05 -17.29 -23.91
N VAL A 77 19.35 -17.11 -23.66
CA VAL A 77 20.36 -16.83 -24.69
C VAL A 77 21.53 -17.80 -24.55
N GLN A 78 22.47 -17.78 -25.49
CA GLN A 78 23.67 -18.61 -25.39
C GLN A 78 24.47 -18.20 -24.15
N GLY A 79 24.74 -19.16 -23.25
CA GLY A 79 25.51 -18.91 -22.03
C GLY A 79 24.71 -18.35 -20.84
N GLY A 80 23.39 -18.18 -20.96
CA GLY A 80 22.54 -17.82 -19.83
C GLY A 80 21.24 -17.15 -20.21
N TYR A 81 20.96 -15.99 -19.60
CA TYR A 81 19.70 -15.27 -19.77
C TYR A 81 19.95 -13.79 -20.06
N GLN A 82 19.09 -13.21 -20.88
CA GLN A 82 19.00 -11.78 -21.12
C GLN A 82 17.71 -11.26 -20.49
N VAL A 83 17.77 -10.11 -19.81
CA VAL A 83 16.59 -9.37 -19.35
C VAL A 83 16.57 -8.05 -20.08
N LYS A 84 15.51 -7.81 -20.86
CA LYS A 84 15.23 -6.49 -21.43
C LYS A 84 14.28 -5.76 -20.50
N ILE A 85 14.75 -4.69 -19.87
CA ILE A 85 14.03 -3.96 -18.83
C ILE A 85 12.96 -3.10 -19.48
N ASN A 86 11.72 -3.25 -18.99
CA ASN A 86 10.57 -2.46 -19.41
C ASN A 86 10.13 -1.49 -18.31
N ASP A 87 10.42 -1.82 -17.05
CA ASP A 87 10.19 -1.00 -15.87
C ASP A 87 11.51 -0.45 -15.34
N GLU A 88 11.80 0.80 -15.69
CA GLU A 88 13.03 1.48 -15.25
C GLU A 88 13.01 1.87 -13.77
N GLU A 89 11.83 2.00 -13.15
CA GLU A 89 11.68 2.38 -11.74
C GLU A 89 12.32 1.33 -10.83
N HIS A 90 12.09 0.06 -11.15
CA HIS A 90 12.58 -1.09 -10.37
C HIS A 90 13.92 -1.67 -10.87
N MET A 91 14.60 -1.00 -11.80
CA MET A 91 15.90 -1.47 -12.34
C MET A 91 16.94 -1.69 -11.23
N SER A 92 17.01 -0.77 -10.27
CA SER A 92 18.02 -0.82 -9.20
C SER A 92 17.79 -2.01 -8.28
N ASP A 93 16.54 -2.28 -7.92
CA ASP A 93 16.16 -3.44 -7.11
C ASP A 93 16.40 -4.75 -7.87
N LEU A 94 16.10 -4.78 -9.18
CA LEU A 94 16.40 -5.94 -10.03
C LEU A 94 17.90 -6.23 -10.05
N LEU A 95 18.75 -5.22 -10.25
CA LEU A 95 20.21 -5.39 -10.22
C LEU A 95 20.70 -5.92 -8.88
N ARG A 96 20.18 -5.38 -7.76
CA ARG A 96 20.52 -5.86 -6.41
C ARG A 96 20.15 -7.34 -6.25
N ALA A 97 18.91 -7.71 -6.58
CA ALA A 97 18.44 -9.09 -6.48
C ALA A 97 19.26 -10.05 -7.35
N LEU A 98 19.59 -9.65 -8.58
CA LEU A 98 20.43 -10.44 -9.48
C LEU A 98 21.86 -10.62 -8.95
N TRP A 99 22.47 -9.57 -8.39
CA TRP A 99 23.81 -9.66 -7.80
C TRP A 99 23.83 -10.55 -6.56
N GLU A 100 22.81 -10.46 -5.70
CA GLU A 100 22.66 -11.32 -4.53
C GLU A 100 22.47 -12.79 -4.93
N ARG A 101 21.71 -13.05 -6.00
CA ARG A 101 21.40 -14.42 -6.45
C ARG A 101 22.52 -15.07 -7.26
N TYR A 102 23.15 -14.33 -8.18
CA TYR A 102 24.05 -14.88 -9.20
C TYR A 102 25.50 -14.41 -9.04
N GLY A 103 25.77 -13.40 -8.23
CA GLY A 103 27.08 -12.76 -8.12
C GLY A 103 27.24 -11.62 -9.13
N ARG A 104 27.90 -10.54 -8.70
CA ARG A 104 28.10 -9.34 -9.51
C ARG A 104 28.94 -9.60 -10.77
N GLU A 105 29.86 -10.55 -10.70
CA GLU A 105 30.72 -10.94 -11.81
C GLU A 105 29.99 -11.67 -12.95
N ARG A 106 28.77 -12.16 -12.69
CA ARG A 106 27.96 -12.91 -13.67
C ARG A 106 26.83 -12.08 -14.27
N VAL A 107 26.72 -10.82 -13.88
CA VAL A 107 25.67 -9.90 -14.34
C VAL A 107 26.34 -8.73 -15.05
N ASP A 108 26.16 -8.66 -16.37
CA ASP A 108 26.68 -7.59 -17.21
C ASP A 108 25.53 -6.70 -17.72
N GLN A 109 25.80 -5.41 -17.90
CA GLN A 109 24.84 -4.43 -18.40
C GLN A 109 25.39 -3.78 -19.68
N PRO A 110 25.27 -4.46 -20.84
CA PRO A 110 25.81 -3.94 -22.11
C PRO A 110 25.09 -2.69 -22.61
N ALA A 111 23.84 -2.46 -22.18
CA ALA A 111 23.06 -1.26 -22.49
C ALA A 111 22.20 -0.87 -21.28
N ARG A 112 21.70 0.37 -21.26
CA ARG A 112 20.90 0.90 -20.16
C ARG A 112 19.75 -0.05 -19.79
N ASP A 113 19.01 -0.54 -20.78
CA ASP A 113 17.82 -1.39 -20.63
C ASP A 113 18.09 -2.89 -20.82
N VAL A 114 19.35 -3.33 -20.88
CA VAL A 114 19.68 -4.73 -21.16
C VAL A 114 20.65 -5.29 -20.12
N LEU A 115 20.26 -6.41 -19.51
CA LEU A 115 21.11 -7.20 -18.61
C LEU A 115 21.39 -8.58 -19.21
N ILE A 116 22.62 -9.06 -19.03
CA ILE A 116 23.06 -10.42 -19.40
C ILE A 116 23.52 -11.13 -18.13
N ILE A 117 22.98 -12.32 -17.90
CA ILE A 117 23.21 -13.13 -16.69
C ILE A 117 23.81 -14.46 -17.10
N ALA A 118 25.07 -14.69 -16.76
CA ALA A 118 25.77 -15.95 -17.01
C ALA A 118 25.36 -17.00 -15.97
N SER A 119 24.31 -17.77 -16.28
CA SER A 119 23.74 -18.76 -15.36
C SER A 119 22.86 -19.78 -16.08
N ASP A 120 22.85 -21.02 -15.59
CA ASP A 120 21.92 -22.05 -16.07
C ASP A 120 20.51 -21.92 -15.47
N SER A 121 20.37 -21.16 -14.37
CA SER A 121 19.10 -20.98 -13.66
C SER A 121 18.41 -19.67 -14.06
N SER A 122 17.16 -19.79 -14.52
CA SER A 122 16.34 -18.64 -14.95
C SER A 122 16.12 -17.62 -13.82
N PRO A 123 16.24 -16.30 -14.09
CA PRO A 123 15.91 -15.25 -13.13
C PRO A 123 14.42 -14.92 -13.11
N ALA A 124 13.57 -15.49 -13.98
CA ALA A 124 12.20 -15.03 -14.21
C ALA A 124 11.34 -14.87 -12.94
N ASP A 125 11.40 -15.85 -12.03
CA ASP A 125 10.64 -15.85 -10.77
C ASP A 125 11.46 -15.30 -9.58
N LEU A 126 12.62 -14.69 -9.84
CA LEU A 126 13.41 -14.03 -8.81
C LEU A 126 12.63 -12.81 -8.30
N MET A 127 12.37 -12.78 -7.00
CA MET A 127 11.75 -11.64 -6.33
C MET A 127 12.68 -10.42 -6.40
N VAL A 128 12.16 -9.35 -6.96
CA VAL A 128 12.81 -8.04 -7.10
C VAL A 128 12.43 -7.13 -5.93
N ALA A 129 11.13 -7.07 -5.62
CA ALA A 129 10.60 -6.25 -4.55
C ALA A 129 9.46 -6.98 -3.81
N ASP A 130 9.39 -6.74 -2.51
CA ASP A 130 8.26 -7.15 -1.68
C ASP A 130 7.22 -6.02 -1.68
N LEU A 131 6.36 -6.04 -2.70
CA LEU A 131 5.33 -5.02 -2.89
C LEU A 131 4.29 -5.01 -1.76
N GLU A 132 4.15 -6.10 -1.00
CA GLU A 132 3.29 -6.13 0.19
C GLU A 132 3.90 -5.23 1.27
N ALA A 133 5.21 -5.34 1.53
CA ALA A 133 5.89 -4.49 2.51
C ALA A 133 5.88 -3.00 2.14
N GLU A 134 6.15 -2.68 0.86
CA GLU A 134 6.10 -1.30 0.35
C GLU A 134 4.69 -0.71 0.47
N PHE A 135 3.67 -1.46 0.03
CA PHE A 135 2.28 -1.06 0.18
C PHE A 135 1.91 -0.76 1.63
N MET A 136 2.36 -1.59 2.58
CA MET A 136 2.06 -1.37 4.00
C MET A 136 2.75 -0.12 4.57
N GLN A 137 3.93 0.23 4.08
CA GLN A 137 4.61 1.48 4.44
C GLN A 137 3.86 2.69 3.89
N ASP A 138 3.51 2.67 2.61
CA ASP A 138 2.76 3.76 1.96
C ASP A 138 1.37 3.93 2.57
N LEU A 139 0.69 2.83 2.90
CA LEU A 139 -0.59 2.87 3.59
C LEU A 139 -0.46 3.49 4.99
N THR A 140 0.61 3.17 5.72
CA THR A 140 0.87 3.79 7.02
C THR A 140 1.11 5.29 6.90
N ASP A 141 1.90 5.71 5.90
CA ASP A 141 2.15 7.12 5.60
C ASP A 141 0.87 7.85 5.20
N ALA A 142 0.04 7.25 4.34
CA ALA A 142 -1.27 7.79 3.96
C ALA A 142 -2.15 8.05 5.19
N LEU A 143 -2.30 7.06 6.08
CA LEU A 143 -3.10 7.18 7.30
C LEU A 143 -2.58 8.28 8.23
N VAL A 144 -1.26 8.45 8.29
CA VAL A 144 -0.61 9.49 9.07
C VAL A 144 -0.90 10.89 8.51
N ARG A 145 -0.91 11.05 7.18
CA ARG A 145 -1.17 12.31 6.47
C ARG A 145 -2.65 12.71 6.48
N ILE A 146 -3.55 11.71 6.45
CA ILE A 146 -5.00 11.93 6.50
C ILE A 146 -5.45 12.36 7.90
N ALA A 147 -4.80 11.85 8.96
CA ALA A 147 -5.17 12.14 10.34
C ALA A 147 -5.14 13.66 10.62
N PRO A 148 -6.14 14.22 11.32
CA PRO A 148 -6.18 15.65 11.64
C PRO A 148 -4.95 16.10 12.42
N GLU A 149 -4.57 17.37 12.21
CA GLU A 149 -3.50 17.98 12.97
C GLU A 149 -3.80 17.94 14.48
N GLY A 150 -2.78 17.71 15.30
CA GLY A 150 -2.92 17.57 16.75
C GLY A 150 -3.30 16.16 17.24
N PHE A 151 -3.76 15.27 16.35
CA PHE A 151 -4.15 13.90 16.72
C PHE A 151 -2.91 13.01 16.78
N ARG A 152 -2.23 13.03 17.91
CA ARG A 152 -0.93 12.38 18.14
C ARG A 152 -1.04 11.00 18.78
N ASN A 153 -2.14 10.71 19.48
CA ASN A 153 -2.37 9.41 20.09
C ASN A 153 -2.93 8.47 19.02
N ARG A 154 -2.12 7.50 18.58
CA ARG A 154 -2.44 6.63 17.45
C ARG A 154 -2.42 5.17 17.83
N ARG A 155 -3.33 4.40 17.23
CA ARG A 155 -3.35 2.94 17.29
C ARG A 155 -3.65 2.41 15.90
N ASN A 156 -2.83 1.48 15.44
CA ASN A 156 -3.04 0.78 14.18
C ASN A 156 -3.05 -0.73 14.40
N GLU A 157 -3.93 -1.42 13.69
CA GLU A 157 -3.99 -2.87 13.58
C GLU A 157 -4.01 -3.20 12.10
N MET A 158 -3.07 -4.02 11.65
CA MET A 158 -2.86 -4.31 10.23
C MET A 158 -2.73 -5.82 10.03
N THR A 159 -3.41 -6.32 9.00
CA THR A 159 -3.37 -7.72 8.56
C THR A 159 -3.17 -7.75 7.04
N LYS A 160 -3.06 -8.95 6.45
CA LYS A 160 -2.94 -9.11 5.00
C LYS A 160 -4.16 -8.63 4.22
N ASP A 161 -5.33 -8.63 4.86
CA ASP A 161 -6.61 -8.39 4.19
C ASP A 161 -7.30 -7.11 4.68
N SER A 162 -6.82 -6.51 5.76
CA SER A 162 -7.48 -5.35 6.38
C SER A 162 -6.54 -4.49 7.19
N PHE A 163 -6.95 -3.24 7.38
CA PHE A 163 -6.29 -2.31 8.29
C PHE A 163 -7.32 -1.53 9.09
N PHE A 164 -6.94 -1.21 10.32
CA PHE A 164 -7.69 -0.36 11.23
C PHE A 164 -6.74 0.67 11.84
N PHE A 165 -7.14 1.93 11.82
CA PHE A 165 -6.37 3.05 12.32
C PHE A 165 -7.27 3.98 13.13
N ILE A 166 -6.79 4.40 14.29
CA ILE A 166 -7.39 5.45 15.11
C ILE A 166 -6.32 6.48 15.42
N ALA A 167 -6.66 7.75 15.29
CA ALA A 167 -5.94 8.88 15.85
C ALA A 167 -6.87 9.70 16.75
N ALA A 168 -6.37 10.24 17.86
CA ALA A 168 -7.11 11.12 18.74
C ALA A 168 -6.21 12.21 19.34
N GLU A 169 -6.82 13.32 19.77
CA GLU A 169 -6.12 14.36 20.54
C GLU A 169 -5.73 13.84 21.92
N GLU A 170 -6.66 13.16 22.59
CA GLU A 170 -6.48 12.59 23.92
C GLU A 170 -6.06 11.12 23.89
N GLN A 171 -5.73 10.57 25.06
CA GLN A 171 -5.27 9.19 25.19
C GLN A 171 -6.38 8.20 24.85
N LEU A 172 -6.08 7.26 23.96
CA LEU A 172 -7.02 6.22 23.54
C LEU A 172 -7.25 5.20 24.66
N THR A 173 -8.46 5.17 25.21
CA THR A 173 -8.90 4.14 26.16
C THR A 173 -9.43 2.90 25.43
N GLN A 174 -9.45 1.74 26.10
CA GLN A 174 -10.01 0.53 25.50
C GLN A 174 -11.53 0.65 25.23
N GLU A 175 -12.25 1.42 26.05
CA GLU A 175 -13.68 1.69 25.86
C GLU A 175 -13.92 2.48 24.57
N MET A 176 -13.17 3.57 24.36
CA MET A 176 -13.23 4.36 23.11
C MET A 176 -12.91 3.50 21.88
N VAL A 177 -11.85 2.69 21.94
CA VAL A 177 -11.48 1.81 20.83
C VAL A 177 -12.60 0.79 20.53
N SER A 178 -13.28 0.29 21.56
CA SER A 178 -14.36 -0.68 21.40
C SER A 178 -15.60 -0.02 20.78
N GLU A 179 -15.99 1.16 21.25
CA GLU A 179 -17.10 1.97 20.70
C GLU A 179 -16.88 2.27 19.21
N ILE A 180 -15.68 2.72 18.85
CA ILE A 180 -15.31 3.02 17.46
C ILE A 180 -15.42 1.76 16.58
N LYS A 181 -14.92 0.62 17.07
CA LYS A 181 -15.00 -0.66 16.33
C LYS A 181 -16.44 -1.11 16.12
N GLU A 182 -17.31 -0.94 17.12
CA GLU A 182 -18.73 -1.27 17.00
C GLU A 182 -19.42 -0.39 15.97
N LYS A 183 -19.13 0.92 15.97
CA LYS A 183 -19.66 1.85 14.97
C LYS A 183 -19.25 1.46 13.56
N ILE A 184 -17.96 1.18 13.33
CA ILE A 184 -17.46 0.76 12.00
C ILE A 184 -18.13 -0.53 11.54
N ARG A 185 -18.28 -1.53 12.41
CA ARG A 185 -19.03 -2.75 12.07
C ARG A 185 -20.47 -2.46 11.69
N GLY A 186 -21.10 -1.47 12.33
CA GLY A 186 -22.42 -0.97 11.92
C GLY A 186 -22.40 -0.43 10.48
N MET A 187 -21.38 0.35 10.12
CA MET A 187 -21.22 0.90 8.77
C MET A 187 -20.98 -0.18 7.70
N GLU A 188 -20.26 -1.25 8.05
CA GLU A 188 -20.00 -2.40 7.17
C GLU A 188 -21.28 -3.16 6.80
N ASN A 189 -22.22 -3.27 7.75
CA ASN A 189 -23.46 -4.04 7.59
C ASN A 189 -24.64 -3.24 7.01
N ALA A 190 -24.50 -1.92 6.89
CA ALA A 190 -25.52 -1.02 6.33
C ALA A 190 -25.48 -0.94 4.81
#